data_AF-A0AAW5CMT1-F1
#
_entry.id   AF-A0AAW5CMT1-F1
#
_cell.length_a   1.000
_cell.length_b   1.000
_cell.length_c   1.000
_cell.angle_alpha   90.00
_cell.angle_beta   90.00
_cell.angle_gamma   90.00
#
_symmetry.space_group_name_H-M   'P 1'
#
loop_
_entity.id
_entity.type
_entity.pdbx_description
1 polymer ?
#
loop_
_entity_poly.entity_id
_entity_poly.type
_entity_poly.pdbx_seq_one_letter_code
_entity_poly.pdbx_strand_id
1 'polypeptide(L)'
;MTLINTTTSRLVGQSKPAPTGAEILRVARKLRGYTQAESAAHYGIEERTLRRWENREYSPRWNDVIGLVEDVYLLDILEVIGKIHDQQASDN
;
A
#
# COMPACT_ATOMS: atom_id res chain seq x y z
N MET A 1 -40.11 29.10 -18.70
CA MET A 1 -39.61 27.72 -18.75
C MET A 1 -38.20 27.74 -18.20
N THR A 2 -38.06 27.61 -16.88
CA THR A 2 -36.80 27.85 -16.17
C THR A 2 -36.31 26.51 -15.61
N LEU A 3 -35.18 26.02 -16.11
CA LEU A 3 -34.53 24.83 -15.59
C LEU A 3 -33.71 25.25 -14.36
N ILE A 4 -34.17 24.85 -13.17
CA ILE A 4 -33.34 24.85 -11.98
C ILE A 4 -32.34 23.70 -12.11
N ASN A 5 -31.07 24.00 -12.39
CA ASN A 5 -30.00 23.03 -12.23
C ASN A 5 -29.82 22.79 -10.73
N THR A 6 -30.42 21.70 -10.22
CA THR A 6 -30.14 21.20 -8.88
C THR A 6 -28.72 20.63 -8.87
N THR A 7 -27.76 21.50 -8.57
CA THR A 7 -26.43 21.07 -8.14
C THR A 7 -26.58 20.37 -6.80
N THR A 8 -26.88 19.07 -6.84
CA THR A 8 -26.71 18.18 -5.70
C THR A 8 -25.22 18.12 -5.42
N SER A 9 -24.79 19.06 -4.56
CA SER A 9 -23.46 19.12 -3.97
C SER A 9 -23.14 17.76 -3.35
N ARG A 10 -22.13 17.09 -3.92
CA ARG A 10 -21.64 15.78 -3.46
C ARG A 10 -21.08 15.91 -2.04
N LEU A 11 -21.87 15.55 -1.04
CA LEU A 11 -21.39 15.18 0.29
C LEU A 11 -21.01 13.68 0.30
N VAL A 12 -20.07 13.28 -0.55
CA VAL A 12 -19.37 12.00 -0.36
C VAL A 12 -18.13 12.37 0.44
N GLY A 13 -18.11 12.02 1.73
CA GLY A 13 -16.96 12.21 2.60
C GLY A 13 -15.70 11.70 1.92
N GLN A 14 -14.68 12.54 1.86
CA GLN A 14 -13.37 12.21 1.30
C GLN A 14 -12.65 11.23 2.24
N SER A 15 -13.07 9.95 2.27
CA SER A 15 -12.24 8.90 2.86
C SER A 15 -11.20 8.49 1.84
N LYS A 16 -9.92 8.72 2.15
CA LYS A 16 -8.82 8.14 1.38
C LYS A 16 -9.01 6.61 1.38
N PRO A 17 -8.92 5.94 0.22
CA PRO A 17 -9.05 4.50 0.16
C PRO A 17 -7.96 3.84 1.01
N ALA A 18 -8.26 2.67 1.57
CA ALA A 18 -7.28 1.88 2.29
C ALA A 18 -6.11 1.52 1.35
N PRO A 19 -4.86 1.52 1.84
CA PRO A 19 -3.72 1.17 1.01
C PRO A 19 -3.80 -0.28 0.56
N THR A 20 -3.38 -0.52 -0.67
CA THR A 20 -3.27 -1.86 -1.25
C THR A 20 -2.11 -2.63 -0.61
N GLY A 21 -2.17 -3.96 -0.62
CA GLY A 21 -1.03 -4.79 -0.18
C GLY A 21 0.27 -4.47 -0.93
N ALA A 22 0.17 -4.12 -2.22
CA ALA A 22 1.30 -3.66 -3.02
C ALA A 22 1.97 -2.38 -2.46
N GLU A 23 1.17 -1.38 -2.06
CA GLU A 23 1.67 -0.14 -1.45
C GLU A 23 2.31 -0.42 -0.10
N ILE A 24 1.65 -1.22 0.74
CA ILE A 24 2.15 -1.62 2.05
C ILE A 24 3.53 -2.26 1.92
N LEU A 25 3.65 -3.29 1.05
CA LEU A 25 4.92 -3.99 0.84
C LEU A 25 6.03 -3.06 0.37
N ARG A 26 5.74 -2.21 -0.61
CA ARG A 26 6.72 -1.27 -1.18
C ARG A 26 7.20 -0.25 -0.14
N VAL A 27 6.29 0.29 0.67
CA VAL A 27 6.63 1.29 1.70
C VAL A 27 7.38 0.62 2.84
N ALA A 28 6.89 -0.50 3.37
CA ALA A 28 7.56 -1.25 4.44
C ALA A 28 9.00 -1.64 4.05
N ARG A 29 9.18 -2.18 2.83
CA ARG A 29 10.50 -2.54 2.30
C ARG A 29 11.45 -1.34 2.25
N LYS A 30 10.97 -0.20 1.74
CA LYS A 30 11.77 1.03 1.65
C LYS A 30 12.11 1.59 3.04
N LEU A 31 11.17 1.56 3.98
CA LEU A 31 11.41 1.99 5.36
C LEU A 31 12.50 1.14 6.01
N ARG A 32 12.51 -0.16 5.72
CA ARG A 32 13.53 -1.08 6.25
C ARG A 32 14.87 -0.99 5.53
N GLY A 33 14.91 -0.41 4.32
CA GLY A 33 16.10 -0.25 3.49
C GLY A 33 16.44 -1.45 2.62
N TYR A 34 15.50 -2.38 2.41
CA TYR A 34 15.75 -3.61 1.66
C TYR A 34 15.54 -3.42 0.15
N THR A 35 16.34 -4.10 -0.65
CA THR A 35 16.08 -4.32 -2.07
C THR A 35 15.01 -5.39 -2.26
N GLN A 36 14.38 -5.45 -3.45
CA GLN A 36 13.40 -6.50 -3.76
C GLN A 36 14.03 -7.90 -3.72
N ALA A 37 15.30 -8.01 -4.13
CA ALA A 37 16.04 -9.27 -4.10
C ALA A 37 16.27 -9.75 -2.66
N GLU A 38 16.69 -8.88 -1.75
CA GLU A 38 16.90 -9.23 -0.33
C GLU A 38 15.58 -9.65 0.32
N SER A 39 14.52 -8.85 0.16
CA SER A 39 13.19 -9.17 0.68
C SER A 39 12.69 -10.53 0.22
N ALA A 40 12.80 -10.82 -1.08
CA ALA A 40 12.36 -12.07 -1.67
C ALA A 40 13.19 -13.26 -1.17
N ALA A 41 14.51 -13.09 -1.07
CA ALA A 41 15.41 -14.11 -0.54
C ALA A 41 15.11 -14.45 0.92
N HIS A 42 14.85 -13.43 1.77
CA HIS A 42 14.49 -13.64 3.17
C HIS A 42 13.13 -14.31 3.35
N TYR A 43 12.14 -13.97 2.50
CA TYR A 43 10.79 -14.53 2.58
C TYR A 43 10.66 -15.90 1.91
N GLY A 44 11.60 -16.27 1.03
CA GLY A 44 11.57 -17.55 0.31
C GLY A 44 10.73 -17.54 -0.96
N ILE A 45 10.67 -16.40 -1.67
CA ILE A 45 9.99 -16.27 -2.97
C ILE A 45 10.96 -15.77 -4.04
N GLU A 46 10.57 -15.87 -5.31
CA GLU A 46 11.33 -15.23 -6.40
C GLU A 46 11.22 -13.69 -6.32
N GLU A 47 12.33 -12.98 -6.56
CA GLU A 47 12.32 -11.50 -6.68
C GLU A 47 11.28 -11.02 -7.68
N ARG A 48 11.13 -11.73 -8.81
CA ARG A 48 10.13 -11.43 -9.84
C ARG A 48 8.70 -11.41 -9.28
N THR A 49 8.39 -12.29 -8.33
CA THR A 49 7.09 -12.35 -7.68
C THR A 49 6.85 -11.12 -6.82
N LEU A 50 7.81 -10.75 -5.98
CA LEU A 50 7.72 -9.53 -5.17
C LEU A 50 7.64 -8.27 -6.03
N ARG A 51 8.42 -8.18 -7.10
CA ARG A 51 8.37 -7.05 -8.04
C ARG A 51 6.99 -6.91 -8.67
N ARG A 52 6.41 -8.02 -9.13
CA ARG A 52 5.05 -8.05 -9.69
C ARG A 52 4.00 -7.61 -8.68
N TRP A 53 4.14 -8.01 -7.42
CA TRP A 53 3.28 -7.55 -6.34
C TRP A 53 3.40 -6.03 -6.13
N GLU A 54 4.62 -5.52 -5.96
CA GLU A 54 4.85 -4.08 -5.72
C GLU A 54 4.45 -3.19 -6.92
N ASN A 55 4.50 -3.74 -8.15
CA ASN A 55 4.05 -3.07 -9.37
C ASN A 55 2.54 -3.17 -9.63
N ARG A 56 1.77 -3.86 -8.75
CA ARG A 56 0.34 -4.15 -8.93
C ARG A 56 0.01 -4.99 -10.17
N GLU A 57 0.98 -5.75 -10.69
CA GLU A 57 0.73 -6.73 -11.75
C GLU A 57 -0.06 -7.93 -11.21
N TYR A 58 0.17 -8.28 -9.94
CA TYR A 58 -0.58 -9.30 -9.20
C TYR A 58 -0.79 -8.86 -7.76
N SER A 59 -1.92 -9.25 -7.16
CA SER A 59 -2.18 -8.96 -5.74
C SER A 59 -1.54 -10.04 -4.85
N PRO A 60 -0.72 -9.69 -3.84
CA PRO A 60 -0.31 -10.64 -2.81
C PRO A 60 -1.51 -11.08 -1.98
N ARG A 61 -1.44 -12.25 -1.34
CA ARG A 61 -2.41 -12.61 -0.30
C ARG A 61 -2.11 -11.81 0.96
N TRP A 62 -3.12 -11.64 1.81
CA TRP A 62 -2.94 -10.89 3.06
C TRP A 62 -1.85 -11.49 3.97
N ASN A 63 -1.77 -12.82 4.06
CA ASN A 63 -0.71 -13.48 4.84
C ASN A 63 0.69 -13.20 4.27
N ASP A 64 0.83 -12.99 2.96
CA ASP A 64 2.12 -12.61 2.36
C ASP A 64 2.49 -11.18 2.74
N VAL A 65 1.49 -10.29 2.81
CA VAL A 65 1.68 -8.91 3.28
C VAL A 65 2.14 -8.91 4.72
N ILE A 66 1.43 -9.60 5.61
CA ILE A 66 1.78 -9.69 7.03
C ILE A 66 3.16 -10.33 7.22
N GLY A 67 3.42 -11.48 6.59
CA GLY A 67 4.70 -12.16 6.76
C GLY A 67 5.90 -11.33 6.30
N LEU A 68 5.79 -10.60 5.19
CA LEU A 68 6.85 -9.69 4.77
C LEU A 68 7.00 -8.49 5.74
N VAL A 69 5.90 -7.90 6.19
CA VAL A 69 5.94 -6.70 7.04
C VAL A 69 6.41 -7.02 8.46
N GLU A 70 5.79 -7.98 9.12
CA GLU A 70 6.01 -8.28 10.52
C GLU A 70 7.20 -9.24 10.71
N ASP A 71 7.32 -10.29 9.90
CA ASP A 71 8.35 -11.31 10.12
C ASP A 71 9.68 -10.97 9.43
N VAL A 72 9.65 -10.40 8.22
CA VAL A 72 10.87 -10.08 7.47
C VAL A 72 11.36 -8.67 7.75
N TYR A 73 10.48 -7.67 7.73
CA TYR A 73 10.88 -6.28 7.95
C TYR A 73 10.87 -5.87 9.42
N LEU A 74 10.25 -6.66 10.31
CA LEU A 74 10.11 -6.36 11.74
C LEU A 74 9.45 -4.99 11.98
N LEU A 75 8.42 -4.68 11.19
CA LEU A 75 7.64 -3.45 11.27
C LEU A 75 6.20 -3.76 11.72
N ASP A 76 5.58 -2.83 12.45
CA ASP A 76 4.15 -2.88 12.74
C ASP A 76 3.35 -2.45 11.51
N ILE A 77 2.41 -3.31 11.08
CA ILE A 77 1.54 -3.07 9.93
C ILE A 77 0.73 -1.76 10.05
N LEU A 78 0.28 -1.40 11.25
CA LEU A 78 -0.51 -0.19 11.49
C LEU A 78 0.35 1.06 11.35
N GLU A 79 1.61 1.02 11.78
CA GLU A 79 2.55 2.12 11.59
C GLU A 79 2.86 2.34 10.11
N VAL A 80 3.02 1.26 9.33
CA VAL A 80 3.22 1.35 7.88
C VAL A 80 2.00 2.00 7.21
N ILE A 81 0.79 1.58 7.57
CA ILE A 81 -0.46 2.15 7.03
C ILE A 81 -0.58 3.64 7.39
N GLY A 82 -0.27 4.02 8.64
CA GLY A 82 -0.24 5.42 9.06
C GLY A 82 0.70 6.26 8.21
N LYS A 83 1.94 5.79 7.99
CA LYS A 83 2.93 6.48 7.15
C LYS A 83 2.47 6.66 5.70
N ILE A 84 1.74 5.70 5.13
CA ILE A 84 1.20 5.83 3.77
C ILE A 84 0.18 6.97 3.72
N HIS A 85 -0.71 7.06 4.71
CA HIS A 85 -1.70 8.13 4.76
C HIS A 85 -1.08 9.52 4.94
N ASP A 86 -0.01 9.62 5.74
CA ASP A 86 0.76 10.85 5.94
C ASP A 86 1.43 11.32 4.65
N GLN A 87 2.07 10.41 3.89
CA GLN A 87 2.70 10.73 2.59
C GLN A 87 1.67 11.23 1.56
N GLN A 88 0.48 10.64 1.53
CA GLN A 88 -0.61 11.10 0.67
C GLN A 88 -1.20 12.46 1.10
N ALA A 89 -0.88 12.96 2.29
CA ALA A 89 -1.30 14.29 2.74
C ALA A 89 -0.30 15.38 2.36
N SER A 90 0.98 15.04 2.17
CA SER A 90 2.02 15.99 1.70
C SER A 90 2.02 16.20 0.19
N ASP A 91 1.50 15.25 -0.58
CA ASP A 91 1.51 15.28 -2.04
C ASP A 91 0.29 16.00 -2.65
N ASN A 92 -0.61 16.54 -1.82
CA ASN A 92 -1.90 17.14 -2.21
C ASN A 92 -2.01 18.59 -1.73
#